data_AF-A0AA96GLI7-F1
#
_entry.id   AF-A0AA96GLI7-F1
#
_cell.length_a   1.000
_cell.length_b   1.000
_cell.length_c   1.000
_cell.angle_alpha   90.00
_cell.angle_beta   90.00
_cell.angle_gamma   90.00
#
_symmetry.space_group_name_H-M   'P 1'
#
loop_
_entity.id
_entity.type
_entity.pdbx_description
1 polymer ?
#
loop_
_entity_poly.entity_id
_entity_poly.type
_entity_poly.pdbx_seq_one_letter_code
_entity_poly.pdbx_strand_id
1 'polypeptide(L)'
;MMGIVVHLVILLVLIFPTDSVARRASFTPEQKAQLSRIQTIRVSALALTEKGFTSHELILQVVQRRFEELGFHVVTDATQPHDVEFHIICEERKHQQSVARFGGDNELTNTPDRLWHGPACQLSYLLEGRDLSWHKEVHPSIEQDSHILREAQDVDSGVAVFEQLTRELERFDFPVMLLSEWGQTHRLVSVLTNPETSPTRQLIILDLLRQFPDPEALPYLLKEVEQGQAPEQAIAAISGLGLEVVPHLQELFESQDRPVSIRAAAAKGLGRILRAEGDLEVMTILLTYLTNATSKIRSSSDIEFPVLTEVVWGVGSIHHRPTVALINNLQDRLWLIYDNSPEMKKLRDVVSVVHKYQDFNQL
;
A
#
# COMPACT_ATOMS: atom_id res chain seq x y z
N MET A 1 -21.94 -21.27 46.19
CA MET A 1 -20.79 -20.41 45.85
C MET A 1 -19.93 -20.96 44.72
N MET A 2 -19.69 -22.27 44.61
CA MET A 2 -18.81 -22.84 43.57
C MET A 2 -19.31 -22.65 42.11
N GLY A 3 -20.63 -22.67 41.87
CA GLY A 3 -21.20 -22.46 40.54
C GLY A 3 -21.07 -21.04 39.98
N ILE A 4 -21.05 -20.02 40.87
CA ILE A 4 -20.93 -18.61 40.46
C ILE A 4 -19.51 -18.32 39.98
N VAL A 5 -18.49 -18.93 40.61
CA VAL A 5 -17.08 -18.78 40.22
C VAL A 5 -16.82 -19.40 38.84
N VAL A 6 -17.41 -20.55 38.54
CA VAL A 6 -17.26 -21.20 37.23
C VAL A 6 -17.89 -20.38 36.11
N HIS A 7 -19.05 -19.78 36.35
CA HIS A 7 -19.70 -18.90 35.35
C HIS A 7 -18.95 -17.58 35.16
N LEU A 8 -18.34 -17.03 36.22
CA LEU A 8 -17.53 -15.82 36.11
C LEU A 8 -16.24 -16.06 35.31
N VAL A 9 -15.61 -17.23 35.47
CA VAL A 9 -14.40 -17.60 34.71
C VAL A 9 -14.74 -17.87 33.24
N ILE A 10 -15.86 -18.52 32.93
CA ILE A 10 -16.30 -18.73 31.54
C ILE A 10 -16.66 -17.39 30.87
N LEU A 11 -17.31 -16.47 31.60
CA LEU A 11 -17.59 -15.13 31.10
C LEU A 11 -16.30 -14.32 30.86
N LEU A 12 -15.28 -14.47 31.70
CA LEU A 12 -13.98 -13.80 31.53
C LEU A 12 -13.21 -14.31 30.30
N VAL A 13 -13.34 -15.59 29.95
CA VAL A 13 -12.71 -16.17 28.75
C VAL A 13 -13.39 -15.73 27.45
N LEU A 14 -14.68 -15.35 27.51
CA LEU A 14 -15.43 -14.84 26.35
C LEU A 14 -15.25 -13.33 26.09
N ILE A 15 -14.59 -12.59 26.99
CA ILE A 15 -14.30 -11.15 26.84
C ILE A 15 -12.91 -10.91 26.25
N PHE A 16 -12.09 -11.95 26.02
CA PHE A 16 -10.92 -11.76 25.17
C PHE A 16 -11.41 -11.40 23.78
N PRO A 17 -11.06 -10.22 23.25
CA PRO A 17 -11.31 -9.94 21.84
C PRO A 17 -10.53 -11.01 21.09
N THR A 18 -11.24 -11.96 20.49
CA THR A 18 -10.72 -12.57 19.28
C THR A 18 -10.60 -11.39 18.33
N ASP A 19 -9.37 -10.98 18.04
CA ASP A 19 -9.08 -10.11 16.90
C ASP A 19 -9.54 -10.86 15.65
N SER A 20 -10.86 -10.91 15.42
CA SER A 20 -11.47 -11.30 14.17
C SER A 20 -11.36 -10.11 13.23
N VAL A 21 -10.12 -9.67 13.01
CA VAL A 21 -9.83 -8.98 11.77
C VAL A 21 -9.42 -10.07 10.81
N ALA A 22 -10.10 -10.15 9.67
CA ALA A 22 -9.66 -10.90 8.49
C ALA A 22 -8.38 -10.25 7.90
N ARG A 23 -7.35 -10.06 8.75
CA ARG A 23 -6.04 -9.55 8.42
C ARG A 23 -5.16 -10.76 8.12
N ARG A 24 -4.28 -10.63 7.12
CA ARG A 24 -3.09 -11.46 6.91
C ARG A 24 -2.57 -11.95 8.25
N ALA A 25 -2.22 -13.23 8.38
CA ALA A 25 -1.62 -13.78 9.59
C ALA A 25 -0.55 -12.81 10.09
N SER A 26 -0.84 -12.08 11.17
CA SER A 26 0.04 -11.05 11.67
C SER A 26 1.30 -11.75 12.17
N PHE A 27 2.46 -11.39 11.63
CA PHE A 27 3.73 -11.92 12.11
C PHE A 27 3.81 -11.78 13.62
N THR A 28 4.31 -12.81 14.30
CA THR A 28 4.56 -12.70 15.74
C THR A 28 5.61 -11.61 15.98
N PRO A 29 5.65 -10.99 17.18
CA PRO A 29 6.67 -10.00 17.50
C PRO A 29 8.10 -10.51 17.24
N GLU A 30 8.36 -11.79 17.51
CA GLU A 30 9.64 -12.45 17.26
C GLU A 30 9.95 -12.51 15.77
N GLN A 31 8.98 -12.91 14.94
CA GLN A 31 9.15 -12.95 13.49
C GLN A 31 9.42 -11.55 12.93
N LYS A 32 8.69 -10.52 13.38
CA LYS A 32 8.94 -9.12 12.98
C LYS A 32 10.36 -8.68 13.37
N ALA A 33 10.80 -9.03 14.57
CA ALA A 33 12.15 -8.71 15.04
C ALA A 33 13.24 -9.47 14.28
N GLN A 34 12.96 -10.66 13.75
CA GLN A 34 13.89 -11.39 12.88
C GLN A 34 13.94 -10.77 11.49
N LEU A 35 12.77 -10.56 10.86
CA LEU A 35 12.66 -10.00 9.50
C LEU A 35 13.31 -8.61 9.38
N SER A 36 13.10 -7.74 10.37
CA SER A 36 13.70 -6.39 10.41
C SER A 36 15.22 -6.37 10.57
N ARG A 37 15.84 -7.52 10.90
CA ARG A 37 17.29 -7.67 11.07
C ARG A 37 17.97 -8.51 9.99
N ILE A 38 17.23 -9.01 9.00
CA ILE A 38 17.81 -9.76 7.88
C ILE A 38 18.96 -8.96 7.25
N GLN A 39 20.11 -9.63 7.10
CA GLN A 39 21.29 -9.14 6.40
C GLN A 39 21.71 -10.08 5.28
N THR A 40 21.58 -11.39 5.52
CA THR A 40 22.01 -12.44 4.59
C THR A 40 20.83 -13.23 4.06
N ILE A 41 20.67 -13.22 2.73
CA ILE A 41 19.59 -13.92 2.02
C ILE A 41 20.21 -15.10 1.27
N ARG A 42 19.69 -16.29 1.53
CA ARG A 42 19.98 -17.44 0.67
C ARG A 42 19.02 -17.43 -0.51
N VAL A 43 19.55 -17.36 -1.73
CA VAL A 43 18.74 -17.38 -2.95
C VAL A 43 18.85 -18.73 -3.63
N SER A 44 17.69 -19.33 -3.93
CA SER A 44 17.55 -20.55 -4.73
C SER A 44 16.65 -20.25 -5.93
N ALA A 45 17.04 -20.73 -7.10
CA ALA A 45 16.21 -20.63 -8.30
C ALA A 45 16.08 -21.99 -8.98
N LEU A 46 14.96 -22.16 -9.66
CA LEU A 46 14.63 -23.37 -10.40
C LEU A 46 13.94 -22.96 -11.70
N ALA A 47 14.40 -23.54 -12.82
CA ALA A 47 13.87 -23.26 -14.14
C ALA A 47 13.38 -24.55 -14.81
N LEU A 48 12.09 -24.60 -15.18
CA LEU A 48 11.42 -25.78 -15.72
C LEU A 48 10.85 -25.52 -17.12
N THR A 49 11.38 -26.22 -18.12
CA THR A 49 10.78 -26.33 -19.46
C THR A 49 9.82 -27.53 -19.51
N GLU A 50 9.05 -27.66 -20.59
CA GLU A 50 8.30 -28.90 -20.86
C GLU A 50 9.21 -30.15 -20.97
N LYS A 51 10.51 -29.95 -21.24
CA LYS A 51 11.52 -31.02 -21.37
C LYS A 51 12.27 -31.31 -20.05
N GLY A 52 11.97 -30.59 -18.98
CA GLY A 52 12.61 -30.72 -17.66
C GLY A 52 13.43 -29.51 -17.25
N PHE A 53 14.37 -29.73 -16.32
CA PHE A 53 15.22 -28.68 -15.74
C PHE A 53 16.13 -28.05 -16.79
N THR A 54 16.25 -26.72 -16.73
CA THR A 54 17.19 -25.94 -17.53
C THR A 54 18.08 -25.05 -16.64
N SER A 55 19.03 -24.34 -17.25
CA SER A 55 19.88 -23.41 -16.52
C SER A 55 19.06 -22.28 -15.90
N HIS A 56 19.33 -21.98 -14.64
CA HIS A 56 18.71 -20.92 -13.84
C HIS A 56 19.73 -19.82 -13.47
N GLU A 57 20.93 -19.86 -14.06
CA GLU A 57 22.05 -18.98 -13.70
C GLU A 57 21.72 -17.50 -13.93
N LEU A 58 21.08 -17.14 -15.05
CA LEU A 58 20.69 -15.76 -15.34
C LEU A 58 19.64 -15.24 -14.35
N ILE A 59 18.68 -16.09 -13.96
CA ILE A 59 17.67 -15.75 -12.95
C ILE A 59 18.35 -15.49 -11.60
N LEU A 60 19.27 -16.38 -11.18
CA LEU A 60 20.05 -16.18 -9.95
C LEU A 60 20.85 -14.89 -9.98
N GLN A 61 21.56 -14.60 -11.08
CA GLN A 61 22.38 -13.39 -11.21
C GLN A 61 21.53 -12.11 -11.11
N VAL A 62 20.36 -12.08 -11.75
CA VAL A 62 19.44 -10.94 -11.64
C VAL A 62 18.97 -10.77 -10.21
N VAL A 63 18.49 -11.83 -9.56
CA VAL A 63 17.97 -11.74 -8.20
C VAL A 63 19.07 -11.35 -7.20
N GLN A 64 20.24 -11.96 -7.32
CA GLN A 64 21.40 -11.67 -6.48
C GLN A 64 21.78 -10.20 -6.56
N ARG A 65 22.03 -9.70 -7.79
CA ARG A 65 22.37 -8.30 -8.00
C ARG A 65 21.32 -7.36 -7.40
N ARG A 66 20.04 -7.66 -7.59
CA ARG A 66 18.92 -6.81 -7.14
C ARG A 66 18.81 -6.74 -5.62
N PHE A 67 19.17 -7.81 -4.90
CA PHE A 67 19.28 -7.76 -3.43
C PHE A 67 20.57 -7.07 -2.97
N GLU A 68 21.70 -7.30 -3.65
CA GLU A 68 22.98 -6.65 -3.35
C GLU A 68 22.92 -5.13 -3.57
N GLU A 69 22.18 -4.65 -4.57
CA GLU A 69 21.89 -3.22 -4.80
C GLU A 69 21.20 -2.56 -3.61
N LEU A 70 20.47 -3.34 -2.80
CA LEU A 70 19.83 -2.89 -1.56
C LEU A 70 20.70 -3.12 -0.33
N GLY A 71 21.93 -3.60 -0.51
CA GLY A 71 22.92 -3.85 0.53
C GLY A 71 22.72 -5.14 1.33
N PHE A 72 22.01 -6.14 0.78
CA PHE A 72 21.98 -7.48 1.36
C PHE A 72 23.23 -8.27 0.97
N HIS A 73 23.66 -9.18 1.85
CA HIS A 73 24.59 -10.22 1.46
C HIS A 73 23.80 -11.39 0.88
N VAL A 74 24.18 -11.88 -0.29
CA VAL A 74 23.47 -12.98 -0.96
C VAL A 74 24.36 -14.20 -1.04
N VAL A 75 23.82 -15.35 -0.63
CA VAL A 75 24.48 -16.65 -0.74
C VAL A 75 23.58 -17.60 -1.54
N THR A 76 24.18 -18.54 -2.28
CA THR A 76 23.43 -19.56 -3.04
C THR A 76 23.62 -20.96 -2.45
N ASP A 77 24.70 -21.17 -1.70
CA ASP A 77 25.02 -22.44 -1.03
C ASP A 77 24.18 -22.61 0.24
N ALA A 78 23.54 -23.78 0.37
CA ALA A 78 22.73 -24.17 1.53
C ALA A 78 23.54 -24.31 2.81
N THR A 79 24.85 -24.51 2.71
CA THR A 79 25.74 -24.71 3.87
C THR A 79 26.20 -23.39 4.50
N GLN A 80 26.02 -22.26 3.80
CA GLN A 80 26.40 -20.95 4.31
C GLN A 80 25.33 -20.39 5.28
N PRO A 81 25.75 -19.69 6.35
CA PRO A 81 24.81 -19.09 7.29
C PRO A 81 24.00 -17.99 6.60
N HIS A 82 22.69 -18.01 6.82
CA HIS A 82 21.73 -17.05 6.25
C HIS A 82 20.56 -16.83 7.21
N ASP A 83 19.88 -15.69 7.07
CA ASP A 83 18.76 -15.31 7.93
C ASP A 83 17.42 -15.77 7.34
N VAL A 84 17.31 -15.75 6.02
CA VAL A 84 16.09 -16.06 5.27
C VAL A 84 16.42 -16.79 3.97
N GLU A 85 15.53 -17.66 3.52
CA GLU A 85 15.61 -18.28 2.20
C GLU A 85 14.63 -17.60 1.24
N PHE A 86 15.10 -17.24 0.05
CA PHE A 86 14.29 -16.68 -1.02
C PHE A 86 14.30 -17.63 -2.22
N HIS A 87 13.13 -18.07 -2.63
CA HIS A 87 12.94 -19.10 -3.65
C HIS A 87 12.25 -18.52 -4.88
N ILE A 88 12.82 -18.81 -6.05
CA ILE A 88 12.25 -18.46 -7.35
C ILE A 88 12.04 -19.73 -8.16
N ILE A 89 10.81 -19.95 -8.60
CA ILE A 89 10.47 -21.06 -9.48
C ILE A 89 9.93 -20.47 -10.77
N CYS A 90 10.69 -20.59 -11.85
CA CYS A 90 10.27 -20.15 -13.17
C CYS A 90 9.89 -21.37 -14.02
N GLU A 91 8.70 -21.36 -14.59
CA GLU A 91 8.18 -22.44 -15.43
C GLU A 91 7.80 -21.89 -16.81
N GLU A 92 8.12 -22.62 -17.88
CA GLU A 92 7.62 -22.34 -19.25
C GLU A 92 6.10 -22.56 -19.32
N ARG A 93 5.63 -23.55 -18.58
CA ARG A 93 4.22 -23.86 -18.39
C ARG A 93 4.00 -24.13 -16.91
N LYS A 94 3.18 -23.32 -16.26
CA LYS A 94 2.92 -23.44 -14.82
C LYS A 94 2.22 -24.75 -14.48
N HIS A 95 2.91 -25.63 -13.75
CA HIS A 95 2.33 -26.84 -13.17
C HIS A 95 2.04 -26.66 -11.68
N GLN A 96 2.83 -25.85 -10.99
CA GLN A 96 2.66 -25.63 -9.56
C GLN A 96 1.56 -24.61 -9.29
N GLN A 97 0.40 -25.11 -8.86
CA GLN A 97 -0.70 -24.27 -8.41
C GLN A 97 -0.42 -23.79 -6.99
N SER A 98 0.10 -22.57 -6.87
CA SER A 98 0.14 -21.89 -5.59
C SER A 98 -1.21 -21.25 -5.32
N VAL A 99 -1.83 -21.62 -4.20
CA VAL A 99 -3.14 -21.12 -3.80
C VAL A 99 -2.91 -20.02 -2.77
N ALA A 100 -3.48 -18.84 -2.99
CA ALA A 100 -3.49 -17.83 -1.94
C ALA A 100 -4.27 -18.38 -0.74
N ARG A 101 -3.68 -18.37 0.46
CA ARG A 101 -4.29 -18.99 1.65
C ARG A 101 -5.59 -18.32 2.07
N PHE A 102 -5.78 -17.05 1.70
CA PHE A 102 -6.96 -16.27 2.06
C PHE A 102 -7.69 -15.84 0.80
N GLY A 103 -9.03 -15.98 0.80
CA GLY A 103 -9.87 -15.73 -0.37
C GLY A 103 -9.76 -14.30 -0.94
N GLY A 104 -9.37 -13.32 -0.12
CA GLY A 104 -9.16 -11.93 -0.54
C GLY A 104 -7.78 -11.61 -1.12
N ASP A 105 -6.79 -12.50 -0.94
CA ASP A 105 -5.45 -12.27 -1.49
C ASP A 105 -5.40 -12.48 -3.01
N ASN A 106 -6.34 -13.26 -3.58
CA ASN A 106 -6.43 -13.48 -5.03
C ASN A 106 -6.74 -12.21 -5.84
N GLU A 107 -7.17 -11.12 -5.20
CA GLU A 107 -7.49 -9.85 -5.86
C GLU A 107 -6.30 -8.86 -5.87
N LEU A 108 -5.19 -9.21 -5.22
CA LEU A 108 -4.01 -8.34 -5.17
C LEU A 108 -3.18 -8.47 -6.45
N THR A 109 -2.56 -7.38 -6.89
CA THR A 109 -1.71 -7.41 -8.08
C THR A 109 -0.53 -8.37 -7.88
N ASN A 110 -0.25 -9.16 -8.93
CA ASN A 110 0.84 -10.15 -8.98
C ASN A 110 0.73 -11.26 -7.92
N THR A 111 -0.47 -11.58 -7.42
CA THR A 111 -0.68 -12.80 -6.65
C THR A 111 -0.79 -14.01 -7.57
N PRO A 112 -0.47 -15.20 -7.05
CA PRO A 112 -0.48 -16.38 -7.90
C PRO A 112 -1.82 -16.63 -8.57
N ASP A 113 -1.85 -16.70 -9.90
CA ASP A 113 -3.09 -16.92 -10.65
C ASP A 113 -3.33 -18.42 -10.85
N ARG A 114 -4.45 -18.92 -10.34
CA ARG A 114 -4.84 -20.32 -10.49
C ARG A 114 -5.19 -20.69 -11.93
N LEU A 115 -5.71 -19.74 -12.72
CA LEU A 115 -6.16 -19.96 -14.09
C LEU A 115 -5.04 -19.76 -15.11
N TRP A 116 -3.95 -19.09 -14.73
CA TRP A 116 -2.77 -18.96 -15.57
C TRP A 116 -2.04 -20.30 -15.67
N HIS A 117 -1.85 -20.76 -16.90
CA HIS A 117 -1.09 -21.97 -17.23
C HIS A 117 0.12 -21.68 -18.12
N GLY A 118 0.36 -20.40 -18.42
CA GLY A 118 1.47 -19.97 -19.25
C GLY A 118 2.80 -19.88 -18.48
N PRO A 119 3.82 -19.30 -19.10
CA PRO A 119 5.09 -19.04 -18.45
C PRO A 119 4.96 -18.08 -17.27
N ALA A 120 5.64 -18.38 -16.17
CA ALA A 120 5.62 -17.55 -14.97
C ALA A 120 6.83 -17.81 -14.07
N CYS A 121 7.24 -16.80 -13.32
CA CYS A 121 8.14 -16.93 -12.18
C CYS A 121 7.37 -16.69 -10.89
N GLN A 122 7.31 -17.71 -10.04
CA GLN A 122 6.79 -17.60 -8.68
C GLN A 122 7.92 -17.27 -7.72
N LEU A 123 7.72 -16.24 -6.90
CA LEU A 123 8.63 -15.79 -5.85
C LEU A 123 8.03 -16.09 -4.48
N SER A 124 8.86 -16.54 -3.55
CA SER A 124 8.47 -16.81 -2.16
C SER A 124 9.67 -16.71 -1.22
N TYR A 125 9.41 -16.63 0.08
CA TYR A 125 10.48 -16.70 1.07
C TYR A 125 10.09 -17.57 2.28
N LEU A 126 11.10 -18.12 2.95
CA LEU A 126 10.95 -18.90 4.16
C LEU A 126 11.83 -18.32 5.27
N LEU A 127 11.25 -18.16 6.45
CA LEU A 127 11.95 -17.77 7.66
C LEU A 127 12.11 -19.02 8.53
N GLU A 128 13.36 -19.41 8.84
CA GLU A 128 13.68 -20.64 9.58
C GLU A 128 13.01 -21.90 8.99
N GLY A 129 12.98 -21.98 7.65
CA GLY A 129 12.33 -23.08 6.92
C GLY A 129 10.80 -23.07 6.96
N ARG A 130 10.18 -22.01 7.49
CA ARG A 130 8.73 -21.83 7.51
C ARG A 130 8.28 -20.87 6.43
N ASP A 131 7.36 -21.33 5.61
CA ASP A 131 6.66 -20.50 4.63
C ASP A 131 5.69 -19.53 5.34
N LEU A 132 5.94 -18.23 5.17
CA LEU A 132 5.13 -17.14 5.72
C LEU A 132 4.04 -16.66 4.77
N SER A 133 3.75 -17.42 3.69
CA SER A 133 2.63 -17.19 2.75
C SER A 133 2.76 -15.91 1.92
N TRP A 134 3.96 -15.36 1.81
CA TRP A 134 4.26 -14.32 0.83
C TRP A 134 4.59 -14.99 -0.51
N HIS A 135 3.71 -14.82 -1.49
CA HIS A 135 3.91 -15.32 -2.84
C HIS A 135 3.62 -14.23 -3.85
N LYS A 136 4.51 -14.08 -4.82
CA LYS A 136 4.31 -13.20 -5.97
C LYS A 136 4.54 -13.95 -7.26
N GLU A 137 3.86 -13.52 -8.32
CA GLU A 137 3.99 -14.11 -9.65
C GLU A 137 4.35 -13.04 -10.67
N VAL A 138 5.34 -13.34 -11.50
CA VAL A 138 5.79 -12.51 -12.61
C VAL A 138 5.49 -13.26 -13.90
N HIS A 139 4.78 -12.59 -14.80
CA HIS A 139 4.36 -13.11 -16.09
C HIS A 139 5.10 -12.33 -17.19
N PRO A 140 5.30 -12.92 -18.38
CA PRO A 140 5.73 -12.15 -19.55
C PRO A 140 4.72 -11.06 -19.91
N SER A 141 5.20 -9.93 -20.44
CA SER A 141 4.31 -8.87 -20.92
C SER A 141 3.51 -9.33 -22.15
N ILE A 142 2.18 -9.27 -22.04
CA ILE A 142 1.21 -9.74 -23.06
C ILE A 142 1.32 -8.97 -24.39
N GLU A 143 1.86 -7.75 -24.38
CA GLU A 143 1.98 -6.93 -25.60
C GLU A 143 3.00 -7.51 -26.63
N GLN A 144 3.84 -8.47 -26.23
CA GLN A 144 4.80 -9.15 -27.10
C GLN A 144 4.34 -10.55 -27.58
N ASP A 145 3.16 -11.01 -27.15
CA ASP A 145 2.75 -12.43 -27.20
C ASP A 145 2.24 -12.94 -28.55
N SER A 146 1.87 -12.10 -29.52
CA SER A 146 1.26 -12.64 -30.76
C SER A 146 2.28 -13.31 -31.70
N HIS A 147 3.57 -13.01 -31.54
CA HIS A 147 4.64 -13.52 -32.40
C HIS A 147 5.42 -14.68 -31.76
N ILE A 148 5.75 -14.62 -30.46
CA ILE A 148 6.60 -15.64 -29.80
C ILE A 148 5.84 -16.96 -29.58
N LEU A 149 4.56 -16.92 -29.19
CA LEU A 149 3.73 -18.14 -29.07
C LEU A 149 3.51 -18.87 -30.40
N ARG A 150 3.68 -18.18 -31.55
CA ARG A 150 3.53 -18.78 -32.89
C ARG A 150 4.87 -19.23 -33.47
N GLU A 151 5.98 -18.58 -33.14
CA GLU A 151 7.33 -18.98 -33.59
C GLU A 151 7.96 -20.09 -32.74
N ALA A 152 7.51 -20.27 -31.49
CA ALA A 152 7.94 -21.33 -30.58
C ALA A 152 7.60 -22.77 -31.03
N GLN A 153 6.96 -22.96 -32.19
CA GLN A 153 6.74 -24.28 -32.78
C GLN A 153 7.99 -24.88 -33.43
N ASP A 154 9.10 -24.14 -33.57
CA ASP A 154 10.34 -24.67 -34.13
C ASP A 154 11.58 -24.10 -33.40
N VAL A 155 12.31 -25.00 -32.73
CA VAL A 155 13.63 -24.81 -32.08
C VAL A 155 13.68 -23.85 -30.86
N ASP A 156 13.81 -24.47 -29.68
CA ASP A 156 14.23 -23.89 -28.38
C ASP A 156 13.36 -22.79 -27.73
N SER A 157 12.04 -22.95 -27.82
CA SER A 157 11.01 -22.10 -27.18
C SER A 157 11.28 -21.75 -25.72
N GLY A 158 11.76 -22.73 -24.93
CA GLY A 158 11.98 -22.56 -23.50
C GLY A 158 13.02 -21.49 -23.18
N VAL A 159 14.11 -21.40 -23.96
CA VAL A 159 15.18 -20.42 -23.71
C VAL A 159 14.66 -19.00 -23.92
N ALA A 160 13.95 -18.74 -25.02
CA ALA A 160 13.36 -17.43 -25.30
C ALA A 160 12.35 -16.99 -24.23
N VAL A 161 11.54 -17.93 -23.73
CA VAL A 161 10.61 -17.71 -22.63
C VAL A 161 11.35 -17.32 -21.34
N PHE A 162 12.42 -18.04 -20.98
CA PHE A 162 13.20 -17.71 -19.78
C PHE A 162 13.95 -16.39 -19.88
N GLU A 163 14.44 -16.02 -21.07
CA GLU A 163 15.00 -14.68 -21.28
C GLU A 163 13.95 -13.58 -21.04
N GLN A 164 12.71 -13.79 -21.49
CA GLN A 164 11.63 -12.83 -21.26
C GLN A 164 11.25 -12.76 -19.78
N LEU A 165 11.08 -13.90 -19.12
CA LEU A 165 10.84 -13.97 -17.67
C LEU A 165 11.97 -13.29 -16.87
N THR A 166 13.22 -13.46 -17.29
CA THR A 166 14.38 -12.80 -16.67
C THR A 166 14.31 -11.29 -16.81
N ARG A 167 13.91 -10.77 -17.99
CA ARG A 167 13.69 -9.33 -18.20
C ARG A 167 12.55 -8.78 -17.35
N GLU A 168 11.46 -9.54 -17.18
CA GLU A 168 10.36 -9.10 -16.32
C GLU A 168 10.73 -9.15 -14.84
N LEU A 169 11.49 -10.16 -14.39
CA LEU A 169 12.07 -10.20 -13.04
C LEU A 169 12.97 -9.00 -12.75
N GLU A 170 13.72 -8.52 -13.74
CA GLU A 170 14.57 -7.33 -13.59
C GLU A 170 13.76 -6.05 -13.39
N ARG A 171 12.57 -5.95 -14.01
CA ARG A 171 11.66 -4.80 -13.85
C ARG A 171 10.80 -4.90 -12.60
N PHE A 172 10.51 -6.12 -12.15
CA PHE A 172 9.66 -6.35 -10.99
C PHE A 172 10.39 -5.95 -9.70
N ASP A 173 9.88 -4.93 -9.01
CA ASP A 173 10.47 -4.40 -7.77
C ASP A 173 10.17 -5.26 -6.53
N PHE A 174 10.24 -6.59 -6.66
CA PHE A 174 10.08 -7.52 -5.53
C PHE A 174 11.00 -7.23 -4.34
N PRO A 175 12.27 -6.78 -4.50
CA PRO A 175 13.12 -6.54 -3.34
C PRO A 175 12.59 -5.41 -2.48
N VAL A 176 12.03 -4.36 -3.10
CA VAL A 176 11.41 -3.22 -2.39
C VAL A 176 10.15 -3.65 -1.66
N MET A 177 9.32 -4.49 -2.28
CA MET A 177 8.14 -5.07 -1.62
C MET A 177 8.51 -5.93 -0.41
N LEU A 178 9.63 -6.65 -0.47
CA LEU A 178 10.15 -7.41 0.66
C LEU A 178 10.66 -6.50 1.77
N LEU A 179 11.34 -5.39 1.44
CA LEU A 179 11.76 -4.43 2.46
C LEU A 179 10.59 -3.93 3.31
N SER A 180 9.46 -3.58 2.67
CA SER A 180 8.27 -3.14 3.39
C SER A 180 7.64 -4.27 4.21
N GLU A 181 7.56 -5.49 3.67
CA GLU A 181 7.00 -6.65 4.37
C GLU A 181 7.87 -7.04 5.59
N TRP A 182 9.19 -6.91 5.47
CA TRP A 182 10.15 -7.25 6.51
C TRP A 182 10.37 -6.14 7.54
N GLY A 183 9.77 -4.96 7.36
CA GLY A 183 9.99 -3.81 8.25
C GLY A 183 11.42 -3.26 8.17
N GLN A 184 12.02 -3.29 6.99
CA GLN A 184 13.37 -2.79 6.72
C GLN A 184 13.33 -1.31 6.29
N THR A 185 12.70 -0.48 7.13
CA THR A 185 12.41 0.94 6.84
C THR A 185 13.65 1.74 6.48
N HIS A 186 14.76 1.52 7.18
CA HIS A 186 16.03 2.20 6.87
C HIS A 186 16.52 1.97 5.43
N ARG A 187 16.42 0.73 4.90
CA ARG A 187 16.77 0.42 3.49
C ARG A 187 15.76 1.02 2.53
N LEU A 188 14.48 0.99 2.89
CA LEU A 188 13.41 1.53 2.06
C LEU A 188 13.58 3.04 1.88
N VAL A 189 13.89 3.74 2.97
CA VAL A 189 14.22 5.17 2.99
C VAL A 189 15.51 5.47 2.25
N SER A 190 16.54 4.63 2.34
CA SER A 190 17.78 4.85 1.57
C SER A 190 17.53 4.80 0.06
N VAL A 191 16.61 3.95 -0.39
CA VAL A 191 16.19 3.93 -1.80
C VAL A 191 15.35 5.16 -2.13
N LEU A 192 14.38 5.53 -1.29
CA LEU A 192 13.53 6.70 -1.52
C LEU A 192 14.36 7.98 -1.69
N THR A 193 15.38 8.16 -0.85
CA THR A 193 16.21 9.37 -0.80
C THR A 193 17.39 9.37 -1.78
N ASN A 194 17.62 8.26 -2.48
CA ASN A 194 18.66 8.20 -3.51
C ASN A 194 18.21 9.01 -4.74
N PRO A 195 19.00 10.01 -5.19
CA PRO A 195 18.66 10.86 -6.34
C PRO A 195 18.57 10.10 -7.67
N GLU A 196 19.17 8.91 -7.77
CA GLU A 196 19.12 8.06 -8.96
C GLU A 196 17.84 7.19 -9.01
N THR A 197 17.05 7.18 -7.93
CA THR A 197 15.79 6.41 -7.90
C THR A 197 14.77 7.02 -8.84
N SER A 198 14.19 6.18 -9.70
CA SER A 198 13.19 6.64 -10.67
C SER A 198 11.91 7.15 -9.98
N PRO A 199 11.20 8.13 -10.58
CA PRO A 199 9.96 8.66 -10.00
C PRO A 199 8.91 7.58 -9.74
N THR A 200 8.76 6.61 -10.65
CA THR A 200 7.85 5.47 -10.48
C THR A 200 8.20 4.63 -9.26
N ARG A 201 9.50 4.37 -9.04
CA ARG A 201 9.97 3.60 -7.88
C ARG A 201 9.78 4.38 -6.58
N GLN A 202 9.99 5.69 -6.58
CA GLN A 202 9.67 6.55 -5.43
C GLN A 202 8.18 6.48 -5.06
N LEU A 203 7.28 6.54 -6.04
CA LEU A 203 5.83 6.41 -5.80
C LEU A 203 5.46 5.05 -5.20
N ILE A 204 6.07 3.97 -5.69
CA ILE A 204 5.88 2.62 -5.11
C ILE A 204 6.33 2.61 -3.64
N ILE A 205 7.50 3.17 -3.33
CA ILE A 205 8.02 3.21 -1.96
C ILE A 205 7.11 4.04 -1.03
N LEU A 206 6.63 5.20 -1.49
CA LEU A 206 5.71 6.03 -0.72
C LEU A 206 4.38 5.31 -0.46
N ASP A 207 3.86 4.57 -1.45
CA ASP A 207 2.65 3.78 -1.26
C ASP A 207 2.87 2.61 -0.28
N LEU A 208 4.04 1.96 -0.32
CA LEU A 208 4.40 0.93 0.64
C LEU A 208 4.53 1.49 2.06
N LEU A 209 5.18 2.64 2.25
CA LEU A 209 5.29 3.32 3.55
C LEU A 209 3.92 3.78 4.08
N ARG A 210 2.96 4.06 3.20
CA ARG A 210 1.57 4.32 3.58
C ARG A 210 0.85 3.06 4.05
N GLN A 211 1.08 1.92 3.40
CA GLN A 211 0.45 0.64 3.73
C GLN A 211 1.04 -0.01 4.98
N PHE A 212 2.35 0.12 5.15
CA PHE A 212 3.14 -0.42 6.25
C PHE A 212 3.84 0.75 6.97
N PRO A 213 3.09 1.55 7.73
CA PRO A 213 3.61 2.75 8.39
C PRO A 213 4.65 2.38 9.45
N ASP A 214 5.75 3.14 9.46
CA ASP A 214 6.82 3.04 10.44
C ASP A 214 7.26 4.45 10.87
N PRO A 215 7.18 4.81 12.17
CA PRO A 215 7.61 6.12 12.67
C PRO A 215 9.04 6.52 12.30
N GLU A 216 9.93 5.55 12.07
CA GLU A 216 11.32 5.82 11.63
C GLU A 216 11.36 6.56 10.27
N ALA A 217 10.34 6.38 9.42
CA ALA A 217 10.26 7.04 8.12
C ALA A 217 9.87 8.52 8.19
N LEU A 218 9.26 8.99 9.30
CA LEU A 218 8.69 10.33 9.41
C LEU A 218 9.64 11.48 9.00
N PRO A 219 10.89 11.59 9.53
CA PRO A 219 11.77 12.69 9.15
C PRO A 219 12.09 12.73 7.65
N TYR A 220 12.12 11.56 7.00
CA TYR A 220 12.38 11.45 5.57
C TYR A 220 11.15 11.80 4.74
N LEU A 221 9.96 11.38 5.19
CA LEU A 221 8.70 11.77 4.56
C LEU A 221 8.50 13.29 4.65
N LEU A 222 8.77 13.91 5.79
CA LEU A 222 8.71 15.38 5.93
C LEU A 222 9.67 16.08 4.95
N LYS A 223 10.89 15.56 4.77
CA LYS A 223 11.82 16.08 3.77
C LYS A 223 11.28 15.91 2.33
N GLU A 224 10.64 14.78 2.02
CA GLU A 224 10.01 14.54 0.72
C GLU A 224 8.82 15.48 0.46
N VAL A 225 8.08 15.89 1.49
CA VAL A 225 7.04 16.93 1.34
C VAL A 225 7.63 18.27 0.91
N GLU A 226 8.80 18.63 1.43
CA GLU A 226 9.43 19.93 1.17
C GLU A 226 10.24 19.97 -0.13
N GLN A 227 10.94 18.89 -0.45
CA GLN A 227 11.99 18.86 -1.49
C GLN A 227 11.76 17.78 -2.55
N GLY A 228 10.75 16.93 -2.34
CA GLY A 228 10.52 15.74 -3.12
C GLY A 228 9.81 15.98 -4.45
N GLN A 229 9.77 14.92 -5.26
CA GLN A 229 9.07 14.92 -6.53
C GLN A 229 7.59 14.56 -6.37
N ALA A 230 7.22 13.92 -5.26
CA ALA A 230 5.87 13.41 -4.99
C ALA A 230 5.36 13.83 -3.59
N PRO A 231 5.26 15.14 -3.29
CA PRO A 231 4.97 15.63 -1.95
C PRO A 231 3.56 15.24 -1.46
N GLU A 232 2.57 15.15 -2.36
CA GLU A 232 1.20 14.69 -2.00
C GLU A 232 1.18 13.22 -1.56
N GLN A 233 1.98 12.38 -2.21
CA GLN A 233 2.14 10.96 -1.85
C GLN A 233 2.92 10.80 -0.55
N ALA A 234 3.91 11.67 -0.29
CA ALA A 234 4.58 11.72 1.00
C ALA A 234 3.62 12.11 2.13
N ILE A 235 2.74 13.11 1.92
CA ILE A 235 1.68 13.45 2.88
C ILE A 235 0.72 12.27 3.10
N ALA A 236 0.38 11.55 2.04
CA ALA A 236 -0.43 10.35 2.15
C ALA A 236 0.26 9.25 2.99
N ALA A 237 1.57 9.07 2.85
CA ALA A 237 2.36 8.15 3.68
C ALA A 237 2.43 8.61 5.13
N ILE A 238 2.66 9.92 5.38
CA ILE A 238 2.63 10.52 6.72
C ILE A 238 1.31 10.21 7.42
N SER A 239 0.17 10.38 6.72
CA SER A 239 -1.15 10.09 7.30
C SER A 239 -1.35 8.63 7.73
N GLY A 240 -0.54 7.70 7.21
CA GLY A 240 -0.55 6.29 7.64
C GLY A 240 -0.01 6.08 9.06
N LEU A 241 0.76 7.03 9.60
CA LEU A 241 1.35 6.96 10.94
C LEU A 241 0.34 7.25 12.07
N GLY A 242 -0.90 7.64 11.75
CA GLY A 242 -1.97 7.83 12.73
C GLY A 242 -1.92 9.17 13.47
N LEU A 243 -2.39 9.19 14.72
CA LEU A 243 -2.56 10.44 15.49
C LEU A 243 -1.27 11.23 15.75
N GLU A 244 -0.12 10.58 15.84
CA GLU A 244 1.15 11.24 16.19
C GLU A 244 1.56 12.31 15.16
N VAL A 245 1.07 12.22 13.93
CA VAL A 245 1.41 13.17 12.86
C VAL A 245 0.36 14.27 12.65
N VAL A 246 -0.71 14.29 13.44
CA VAL A 246 -1.78 15.31 13.33
C VAL A 246 -1.23 16.74 13.39
N PRO A 247 -0.30 17.10 14.31
CA PRO A 247 0.26 18.45 14.33
C PRO A 247 0.95 18.86 13.02
N HIS A 248 1.68 17.93 12.39
CA HIS A 248 2.33 18.18 11.10
C HIS A 248 1.32 18.34 9.96
N LEU A 249 0.27 17.51 9.93
CA LEU A 249 -0.78 17.63 8.92
C LEU A 249 -1.61 18.91 9.10
N GLN A 250 -1.87 19.32 10.34
CA GLN A 250 -2.54 20.57 10.63
C GLN A 250 -1.72 21.77 10.14
N GLU A 251 -0.41 21.80 10.42
CA GLU A 251 0.48 22.86 9.94
C GLU A 251 0.44 22.97 8.41
N LEU A 252 0.54 21.84 7.69
CA LEU A 252 0.47 21.80 6.24
C LEU A 252 -0.90 22.23 5.69
N PHE A 253 -1.99 21.94 6.41
CA PHE A 253 -3.37 22.25 6.02
C PHE A 253 -3.71 23.74 6.20
N GLU A 254 -3.32 24.33 7.33
CA GLU A 254 -3.70 25.69 7.74
C GLU A 254 -2.81 26.78 7.11
N SER A 255 -1.56 26.44 6.77
CA SER A 255 -0.59 27.37 6.21
C SER A 255 -0.98 27.89 4.82
N GLN A 256 -1.42 29.15 4.74
CA GLN A 256 -1.89 29.78 3.50
C GLN A 256 -0.79 29.95 2.44
N ASP A 257 0.48 29.96 2.85
CA ASP A 257 1.63 30.06 1.94
C ASP A 257 1.93 28.73 1.22
N ARG A 258 1.29 27.63 1.62
CA ARG A 258 1.45 26.32 1.00
C ARG A 258 0.61 26.19 -0.26
N PRO A 259 1.07 25.45 -1.29
CA PRO A 259 0.27 25.15 -2.46
C PRO A 259 -1.07 24.50 -2.10
N VAL A 260 -2.13 24.85 -2.83
CA VAL A 260 -3.49 24.31 -2.62
C VAL A 260 -3.51 22.78 -2.64
N SER A 261 -2.68 22.14 -3.48
CA SER A 261 -2.57 20.68 -3.55
C SER A 261 -2.00 20.06 -2.27
N ILE A 262 -0.99 20.69 -1.65
CA ILE A 262 -0.41 20.27 -0.36
C ILE A 262 -1.45 20.37 0.75
N ARG A 263 -2.16 21.50 0.81
CA ARG A 263 -3.24 21.71 1.79
C ARG A 263 -4.37 20.70 1.61
N ALA A 264 -4.74 20.38 0.37
CA ALA A 264 -5.76 19.37 0.07
C ALA A 264 -5.30 17.96 0.45
N ALA A 265 -4.04 17.60 0.17
CA ALA A 265 -3.45 16.32 0.58
C ALA A 265 -3.41 16.19 2.11
N ALA A 266 -3.09 17.27 2.83
CA ALA A 266 -3.10 17.31 4.29
C ALA A 266 -4.53 17.16 4.85
N ALA A 267 -5.51 17.88 4.29
CA ALA A 267 -6.92 17.72 4.62
C ALA A 267 -7.41 16.28 4.43
N LYS A 268 -7.01 15.64 3.32
CA LYS A 268 -7.31 14.23 3.04
C LYS A 268 -6.65 13.29 4.05
N GLY A 269 -5.41 13.57 4.43
CA GLY A 269 -4.69 12.83 5.48
C GLY A 269 -5.42 12.90 6.83
N LEU A 270 -5.79 14.10 7.26
CA LEU A 270 -6.61 14.34 8.46
C LEU A 270 -7.95 13.58 8.38
N GLY A 271 -8.66 13.67 7.25
CA GLY A 271 -9.91 12.93 7.04
C GLY A 271 -9.77 11.40 7.14
N ARG A 272 -8.62 10.84 6.72
CA ARG A 272 -8.33 9.41 6.86
C ARG A 272 -8.10 9.02 8.33
N ILE A 273 -7.33 9.81 9.08
CA ILE A 273 -7.09 9.59 10.51
C ILE A 273 -8.42 9.68 11.27
N LEU A 274 -9.23 10.72 10.98
CA LEU A 274 -10.55 10.87 11.58
C LEU A 274 -11.44 9.65 11.36
N ARG A 275 -11.46 9.10 10.15
CA ARG A 275 -12.25 7.90 9.83
C ARG A 275 -11.72 6.64 10.53
N ALA A 276 -10.41 6.52 10.69
CA ALA A 276 -9.78 5.35 11.28
C ALA A 276 -9.89 5.35 12.82
N GLU A 277 -9.75 6.50 13.45
CA GLU A 277 -9.54 6.63 14.90
C GLU A 277 -10.64 7.44 15.60
N GLY A 278 -11.46 8.20 14.87
CA GLY A 278 -12.56 8.98 15.44
C GLY A 278 -12.12 10.17 16.29
N ASP A 279 -10.91 10.69 16.06
CA ASP A 279 -10.31 11.70 16.91
C ASP A 279 -11.05 13.06 16.90
N LEU A 280 -11.27 13.61 18.09
CA LEU A 280 -12.06 14.83 18.29
C LEU A 280 -11.28 16.09 17.90
N GLU A 281 -9.95 16.09 18.02
CA GLU A 281 -9.11 17.22 17.63
C GLU A 281 -9.12 17.37 16.11
N VAL A 282 -8.90 16.27 15.39
CA VAL A 282 -8.99 16.22 13.92
C VAL A 282 -10.38 16.63 13.44
N MET A 283 -11.45 16.14 14.10
CA MET A 283 -12.82 16.58 13.79
C MET A 283 -12.97 18.09 13.95
N THR A 284 -12.42 18.67 15.02
CA THR A 284 -12.51 20.10 15.32
C THR A 284 -11.78 20.94 14.27
N ILE A 285 -10.58 20.52 13.84
CA ILE A 285 -9.80 21.17 12.77
C ILE A 285 -10.62 21.25 11.47
N LEU A 286 -11.16 20.11 11.03
CA LEU A 286 -11.91 20.04 9.77
C LEU A 286 -13.24 20.81 9.84
N LEU A 287 -13.98 20.71 10.95
CA LEU A 287 -15.24 21.45 11.13
C LEU A 287 -15.01 22.96 11.21
N THR A 288 -13.91 23.40 11.82
CA THR A 288 -13.54 24.82 11.88
C THR A 288 -13.30 25.37 10.49
N TYR A 289 -12.53 24.67 9.66
CA TYR A 289 -12.34 25.05 8.26
C TYR A 289 -13.67 25.06 7.50
N LEU A 290 -14.47 24.00 7.58
CA LEU A 290 -15.74 23.89 6.85
C LEU A 290 -16.71 25.02 7.23
N THR A 291 -16.80 25.34 8.52
CA THR A 291 -17.63 26.45 9.02
C THR A 291 -17.16 27.79 8.44
N ASN A 292 -15.86 28.06 8.52
CA ASN A 292 -15.27 29.29 8.01
C ASN A 292 -15.45 29.42 6.49
N ALA A 293 -15.17 28.37 5.73
CA ALA A 293 -15.34 28.33 4.29
C ALA A 293 -16.81 28.59 3.90
N THR A 294 -17.74 27.83 4.48
CA THR A 294 -19.19 27.95 4.20
C THR A 294 -19.71 29.37 4.45
N SER A 295 -19.24 30.03 5.51
CA SER A 295 -19.65 31.41 5.83
C SER A 295 -19.18 32.46 4.81
N LYS A 296 -18.07 32.20 4.10
CA LYS A 296 -17.42 33.14 3.19
C LYS A 296 -17.81 32.96 1.72
N ILE A 297 -18.26 31.76 1.33
CA ILE A 297 -18.63 31.44 -0.05
C ILE A 297 -19.80 32.30 -0.54
N ARG A 298 -19.55 33.11 -1.58
CA ARG A 298 -20.54 33.88 -2.34
C ARG A 298 -20.48 33.56 -3.83
N SER A 299 -19.30 33.23 -4.36
CA SER A 299 -19.06 32.82 -5.73
C SER A 299 -18.02 31.69 -5.80
N SER A 300 -17.81 31.12 -6.98
CA SER A 300 -16.79 30.09 -7.21
C SER A 300 -15.36 30.54 -6.91
N SER A 301 -15.06 31.84 -7.04
CA SER A 301 -13.71 32.37 -6.74
C SER A 301 -13.36 32.33 -5.25
N ASP A 302 -14.36 32.19 -4.38
CA ASP A 302 -14.16 32.08 -2.92
C ASP A 302 -13.85 30.64 -2.49
N ILE A 303 -13.87 29.68 -3.42
CA ILE A 303 -13.78 28.25 -3.13
C ILE A 303 -12.40 27.71 -3.51
N GLU A 304 -11.67 27.23 -2.51
CA GLU A 304 -10.51 26.35 -2.71
C GLU A 304 -11.00 24.91 -2.96
N PHE A 305 -11.43 24.64 -4.20
CA PHE A 305 -12.13 23.38 -4.53
C PHE A 305 -11.43 22.12 -4.04
N PRO A 306 -10.11 21.92 -4.26
CA PRO A 306 -9.44 20.69 -3.81
C PRO A 306 -9.50 20.53 -2.29
N VAL A 307 -9.27 21.60 -1.54
CA VAL A 307 -9.24 21.58 -0.07
C VAL A 307 -10.63 21.33 0.49
N LEU A 308 -11.63 22.10 0.06
CA LEU A 308 -12.99 21.96 0.55
C LEU A 308 -13.58 20.57 0.22
N THR A 309 -13.26 20.02 -0.96
CA THR A 309 -13.68 18.66 -1.34
C THR A 309 -13.17 17.61 -0.37
N GLU A 310 -11.87 17.63 -0.03
CA GLU A 310 -11.28 16.64 0.89
C GLU A 310 -11.77 16.85 2.33
N VAL A 311 -12.00 18.10 2.76
CA VAL A 311 -12.62 18.40 4.07
C VAL A 311 -14.02 17.81 4.18
N VAL A 312 -14.86 17.98 3.14
CA VAL A 312 -16.22 17.42 3.12
C VAL A 312 -16.19 15.89 3.18
N TRP A 313 -15.27 15.23 2.46
CA TRP A 313 -15.08 13.78 2.59
C TRP A 313 -14.67 13.37 4.01
N GLY A 314 -13.74 14.10 4.63
CA GLY A 314 -13.27 13.82 5.99
C GLY A 314 -14.39 13.91 7.02
N VAL A 315 -15.09 15.03 7.08
CA VAL A 315 -16.21 15.23 8.04
C VAL A 315 -17.43 14.38 7.71
N GLY A 316 -17.67 14.04 6.44
CA GLY A 316 -18.75 13.16 6.03
C GLY A 316 -18.56 11.71 6.46
N SER A 317 -17.33 11.31 6.83
CA SER A 317 -16.99 9.96 7.27
C SER A 317 -17.43 9.67 8.72
N ILE A 318 -17.87 10.68 9.48
CA ILE A 318 -18.27 10.55 10.88
C ILE A 318 -19.72 10.97 11.11
N HIS A 319 -20.41 10.23 11.97
CA HIS A 319 -21.79 10.54 12.35
C HIS A 319 -21.83 11.56 13.48
N HIS A 320 -21.88 12.84 13.13
CA HIS A 320 -21.94 13.93 14.08
C HIS A 320 -23.04 14.93 13.69
N ARG A 321 -24.04 15.13 14.58
CA ARG A 321 -25.24 15.93 14.27
C ARG A 321 -24.93 17.37 13.80
N PRO A 322 -24.01 18.11 14.44
CA PRO A 322 -23.61 19.44 13.95
C PRO A 322 -23.08 19.44 12.51
N THR A 323 -22.50 18.34 12.04
CA THR A 323 -21.99 18.21 10.67
C THR A 323 -23.14 18.21 9.66
N VAL A 324 -24.30 17.63 9.99
CA VAL A 324 -25.47 17.55 9.09
C VAL A 324 -25.97 18.95 8.72
N ALA A 325 -26.19 19.80 9.72
CA ALA A 325 -26.67 21.16 9.49
C ALA A 325 -25.69 21.98 8.64
N LEU A 326 -24.39 21.78 8.86
CA LEU A 326 -23.34 22.47 8.14
C LEU A 326 -23.23 22.00 6.68
N ILE A 327 -23.33 20.70 6.42
CA ILE A 327 -23.36 20.12 5.07
C ILE A 327 -24.60 20.59 4.31
N ASN A 328 -25.77 20.64 4.96
CA ASN A 328 -26.99 21.17 4.33
C ASN A 328 -26.83 22.64 3.93
N ASN A 329 -26.26 23.47 4.82
CA ASN A 329 -26.00 24.87 4.52
C ASN A 329 -25.03 25.04 3.34
N LEU A 330 -23.97 24.22 3.32
CA LEU A 330 -23.02 24.22 2.21
C LEU A 330 -23.70 23.80 0.89
N GLN A 331 -24.52 22.75 0.91
CA GLN A 331 -25.26 22.28 -0.25
C GLN A 331 -26.11 23.40 -0.86
N ASP A 332 -26.95 24.05 -0.05
CA ASP A 332 -27.83 25.13 -0.49
C ASP A 332 -27.02 26.26 -1.14
N ARG A 333 -25.91 26.67 -0.53
CA ARG A 333 -25.02 27.71 -1.08
C ARG A 333 -24.41 27.32 -2.41
N LEU A 334 -23.90 26.10 -2.53
CA LEU A 334 -23.26 25.64 -3.76
C LEU A 334 -24.24 25.56 -4.94
N TRP A 335 -25.51 25.23 -4.69
CA TRP A 335 -26.55 25.19 -5.73
C TRP A 335 -26.99 26.59 -6.20
N LEU A 336 -26.83 27.63 -5.38
CA LEU A 336 -27.13 29.02 -5.76
C LEU A 336 -26.03 29.64 -6.64
N ILE A 337 -24.82 29.08 -6.64
CA ILE A 337 -23.72 29.56 -7.49
C ILE A 337 -23.85 28.97 -8.89
N TYR A 338 -23.96 29.81 -9.92
CA TYR A 338 -23.96 29.33 -11.30
C TYR A 338 -22.53 29.05 -11.78
N ASP A 339 -22.11 27.79 -11.68
CA ASP A 339 -20.82 27.29 -12.17
C ASP A 339 -20.95 25.82 -12.58
N ASN A 340 -20.39 25.50 -13.75
CA ASN A 340 -20.43 24.19 -14.41
C ASN A 340 -19.03 23.58 -14.58
N SER A 341 -18.01 24.16 -13.94
CA SER A 341 -16.66 23.65 -13.89
C SER A 341 -16.62 22.19 -13.38
N PRO A 342 -15.66 21.36 -13.86
CA PRO A 342 -15.45 20.02 -13.33
C PRO A 342 -15.28 20.00 -11.80
N GLU A 343 -14.63 21.02 -11.25
CA GLU A 343 -14.35 21.17 -9.83
C GLU A 343 -15.63 21.43 -9.01
N MET A 344 -16.51 22.33 -9.49
CA MET A 344 -17.81 22.56 -8.86
C MET A 344 -18.69 21.32 -8.91
N LYS A 345 -18.72 20.61 -10.04
CA LYS A 345 -19.46 19.35 -10.17
C LYS A 345 -18.97 18.32 -9.16
N LYS A 346 -17.65 18.11 -9.08
CA LYS A 346 -17.03 17.20 -8.11
C LYS A 346 -17.41 17.56 -6.68
N LEU A 347 -17.33 18.85 -6.31
CA LEU A 347 -17.69 19.30 -4.96
C LEU A 347 -19.17 19.06 -4.64
N ARG A 348 -20.09 19.40 -5.57
CA ARG A 348 -21.53 19.14 -5.40
C ARG A 348 -21.84 17.67 -5.26
N ASP A 349 -21.19 16.82 -6.06
CA ASP A 349 -21.37 15.37 -5.99
C ASP A 349 -20.97 14.84 -4.62
N VAL A 350 -19.81 15.27 -4.11
CA VAL A 350 -19.31 14.87 -2.78
C VAL A 350 -20.26 15.35 -1.67
N VAL A 351 -20.70 16.60 -1.71
CA VAL A 351 -21.64 17.15 -0.72
C VAL A 351 -22.97 16.39 -0.74
N SER A 352 -23.53 16.12 -1.93
CA SER A 352 -24.76 15.35 -2.11
C SER A 352 -24.63 13.91 -1.59
N VAL A 353 -23.49 13.26 -1.84
CA VAL A 353 -23.20 11.91 -1.32
C VAL A 353 -23.18 11.93 0.21
N VAL A 354 -22.42 12.85 0.82
CA VAL A 354 -22.32 12.97 2.28
C VAL A 354 -23.69 13.30 2.91
N HIS A 355 -24.45 14.21 2.31
CA HIS A 355 -25.82 14.55 2.75
C HIS A 355 -26.72 13.32 2.78
N LYS A 356 -26.75 12.52 1.69
CA LYS A 356 -27.54 11.28 1.64
C LYS A 356 -27.09 10.26 2.68
N TYR A 357 -25.79 10.05 2.86
CA TYR A 357 -25.28 9.13 3.87
C TYR A 357 -25.69 9.54 5.29
N GLN A 358 -25.80 10.84 5.56
CA GLN A 358 -26.27 11.36 6.84
C GLN A 358 -27.78 11.19 7.04
N ASP A 359 -28.58 11.23 5.98
CA ASP A 359 -30.04 11.02 6.03
C ASP A 359 -30.40 9.53 6.24
N PHE A 360 -29.73 8.61 5.54
CA PHE A 360 -30.01 7.17 5.65
C PHE A 360 -29.78 6.59 7.04
N ASN A 361 -28.87 7.20 7.82
CA ASN A 361 -28.52 6.74 9.17
C ASN A 361 -29.32 7.46 10.28
N GLN A 362 -30.35 8.23 9.94
CA GLN A 362 -31.30 8.81 10.90
C GLN A 362 -32.58 7.97 11.08
N LEU A 363 -32.77 6.93 10.26
CA LEU A 363 -33.80 5.89 10.42
C LEU A 363 -33.23 4.74 11.26
#